data_AF-A0A3G2T9W5-F1
#
_entry.id   AF-A0A3G2T9W5-F1
#
_cell.length_a   1.000
_cell.length_b   1.000
_cell.length_c   1.000
_cell.angle_alpha   90.00
_cell.angle_beta   90.00
_cell.angle_gamma   90.00
#
_symmetry.space_group_name_H-M   'P 1'
#
loop_
_entity.id
_entity.type
_entity.pdbx_description
1 polymer ?
#
loop_
_entity_poly.entity_id
_entity_poly.type
_entity_poly.pdbx_seq_one_letter_code
_entity_poly.pdbx_strand_id
1 'polypeptide(L)'
;MNAIDLRMLRNAEYLQYMKDFAGIINLNDPASLQIVAKLTAFTEKTGELEDLFKKAQANDRTRIIMQLDERRDNAINGIAAFL
;
A
#
# COMPACT_ATOMS: atom_id res chain seq x y z
N MET A 1 19.66 -25.86 -4.00
CA MET A 1 18.40 -25.09 -3.95
C MET A 1 18.75 -23.72 -3.41
N ASN A 2 18.65 -22.67 -4.23
CA ASN A 2 18.98 -21.30 -3.80
C ASN A 2 17.75 -20.73 -3.07
N ALA A 3 17.73 -20.85 -1.75
CA ALA A 3 16.69 -20.24 -0.92
C ALA A 3 17.00 -18.75 -0.71
N ILE A 4 15.96 -17.92 -0.68
CA ILE A 4 16.08 -16.50 -0.35
C ILE A 4 16.44 -16.34 1.14
N ASP A 5 17.45 -15.52 1.48
CA ASP A 5 17.72 -15.16 2.89
C ASP A 5 16.86 -13.97 3.28
N LEU A 6 15.75 -14.25 3.96
CA LEU A 6 14.78 -13.24 4.39
C LEU A 6 15.38 -12.17 5.30
N ARG A 7 16.47 -12.48 6.03
CA ARG A 7 17.10 -11.53 6.96
C ARG A 7 17.89 -10.43 6.26
N MET A 8 18.25 -10.64 5.00
CA MET A 8 18.98 -9.66 4.20
C MET A 8 18.06 -8.68 3.48
N LEU A 9 16.74 -8.91 3.49
CA LEU A 9 15.76 -8.05 2.81
C LEU A 9 15.54 -6.76 3.59
N ARG A 10 15.46 -5.64 2.88
CA ARG A 10 14.98 -4.38 3.47
C ARG A 10 13.49 -4.50 3.77
N ASN A 11 12.99 -3.70 4.71
CA ASN A 11 11.58 -3.76 5.17
C ASN A 11 10.56 -3.73 4.01
N ALA A 12 10.79 -2.90 2.99
CA ALA A 12 9.92 -2.83 1.81
C ALA A 12 9.99 -4.09 0.92
N GLU A 13 11.17 -4.68 0.77
CA GLU A 13 11.38 -5.91 -0.01
C GLU A 13 10.80 -7.12 0.71
N TYR A 14 10.96 -7.17 2.04
CA TYR A 14 10.34 -8.19 2.87
C TYR A 14 8.82 -8.09 2.82
N LEU A 15 8.26 -6.88 2.91
CA LEU A 15 6.82 -6.66 2.80
C LEU A 15 6.29 -7.06 1.41
N GLN A 16 7.01 -6.74 0.33
CA GLN A 16 6.65 -7.15 -1.01
C GLN A 16 6.69 -8.67 -1.18
N TYR A 17 7.74 -9.33 -0.68
CA TYR A 17 7.85 -10.79 -0.68
C TYR A 17 6.65 -11.44 0.02
N MET A 18 6.25 -10.93 1.18
CA MET A 18 5.10 -11.45 1.94
C MET A 18 3.79 -11.30 1.15
N LYS A 19 3.59 -10.16 0.47
CA LYS A 19 2.42 -9.92 -0.39
C LYS A 19 2.39 -10.85 -1.60
N ASP A 20 3.53 -11.04 -2.27
CA ASP A 20 3.65 -11.93 -3.42
C ASP A 20 3.39 -13.39 -3.01
N PHE A 21 3.91 -13.80 -1.86
CA PHE A 21 3.66 -15.12 -1.28
C PHE A 21 2.16 -15.35 -1.00
N ALA A 22 1.48 -14.39 -0.36
CA ALA A 22 0.03 -14.46 -0.17
C ALA A 22 -0.74 -14.47 -1.51
N GLY A 23 -0.28 -13.70 -2.50
CA GLY A 23 -0.84 -13.66 -3.85
C GLY A 23 -0.80 -15.03 -4.53
N ILE A 24 0.34 -15.73 -4.46
CA ILE A 24 0.48 -17.09 -5.00
C ILE A 24 -0.50 -18.04 -4.30
N ILE A 25 -0.60 -17.97 -2.97
CA ILE A 25 -1.53 -18.84 -2.23
C ILE A 25 -2.98 -18.58 -2.65
N ASN A 26 -3.39 -17.32 -2.77
CA ASN A 26 -4.74 -16.95 -3.18
C ASN A 26 -5.11 -17.45 -4.58
N LEU A 27 -4.15 -17.56 -5.50
CA LEU A 27 -4.36 -18.12 -6.83
C LEU A 27 -4.56 -19.64 -6.84
N ASN A 28 -4.17 -20.34 -5.77
CA ASN A 28 -4.16 -21.81 -5.69
C ASN A 28 -5.27 -22.38 -4.80
N ASP A 29 -6.40 -21.68 -4.68
CA ASP A 29 -7.56 -22.08 -3.88
C ASP A 29 -7.22 -22.48 -2.42
N PRO A 30 -7.05 -21.50 -1.53
CA PRO A 30 -6.73 -21.72 -0.13
C PRO A 30 -7.78 -22.56 0.63
N ALA A 31 -9.04 -22.57 0.15
CA ALA A 31 -10.12 -23.31 0.77
C ALA A 31 -9.97 -24.82 0.53
N SER A 32 -9.67 -25.21 -0.71
CA SER A 32 -9.36 -26.59 -1.07
C SER A 32 -8.10 -27.11 -0.35
N LEU A 33 -7.13 -26.22 -0.11
CA LEU A 33 -5.91 -26.54 0.65
C LEU A 33 -6.09 -26.50 2.18
N GLN A 34 -7.27 -26.11 2.68
CA GLN A 34 -7.60 -26.00 4.11
C GLN A 34 -6.63 -25.10 4.91
N ILE A 35 -6.06 -24.08 4.25
CA ILE A 35 -5.09 -23.15 4.86
C ILE A 35 -5.66 -21.76 5.13
N VAL A 36 -6.97 -21.55 4.92
CA VAL A 36 -7.65 -20.25 5.06
C VAL A 36 -7.29 -19.57 6.40
N ALA A 37 -7.41 -20.28 7.52
CA ALA A 37 -7.09 -19.69 8.83
C ALA A 37 -5.63 -19.22 8.95
N LYS A 38 -4.69 -19.96 8.36
CA LYS A 38 -3.26 -19.58 8.34
C LYS A 38 -3.02 -18.39 7.42
N LEU A 39 -3.68 -18.36 6.26
CA LEU A 39 -3.58 -17.26 5.32
C LEU A 39 -4.16 -15.97 5.91
N THR A 40 -5.28 -16.05 6.62
CA THR A 40 -5.88 -14.91 7.34
C THR A 40 -4.91 -14.35 8.37
N ALA A 41 -4.38 -15.19 9.27
CA ALA A 41 -3.41 -14.75 10.29
C ALA A 41 -2.13 -14.16 9.66
N PHE A 42 -1.65 -14.74 8.57
CA PHE A 42 -0.51 -14.22 7.80
C PHE A 42 -0.80 -12.85 7.19
N THR A 43 -1.99 -12.67 6.63
CA THR A 43 -2.43 -11.41 6.00
C THR A 43 -2.60 -10.31 7.04
N GLU A 44 -3.15 -10.62 8.22
CA GLU A 44 -3.24 -9.69 9.34
C GLU A 44 -1.86 -9.18 9.78
N LYS A 45 -0.89 -10.09 9.97
CA LYS A 45 0.49 -9.70 10.30
C LYS A 45 1.19 -8.92 9.21
N THR A 46 0.89 -9.23 7.95
CA THR A 46 1.41 -8.45 6.82
C THR A 46 0.81 -7.04 6.80
N GLY A 47 -0.45 -6.87 7.20
CA GLY A 47 -1.11 -5.57 7.38
C GLY A 47 -0.47 -4.74 8.50
N GLU A 48 -0.22 -5.35 9.67
CA GLU A 48 0.50 -4.67 10.77
C GLU A 48 1.89 -4.15 10.34
N LEU A 49 2.63 -4.97 9.57
CA LEU A 49 3.94 -4.57 9.04
C LEU A 49 3.83 -3.50 7.95
N GLU A 50 2.78 -3.54 7.13
CA GLU A 50 2.50 -2.49 6.16
C GLU A 50 2.25 -1.17 6.87
N ASP A 51 1.40 -1.14 7.90
CA ASP A 51 1.14 0.10 8.64
C ASP A 51 2.39 0.64 9.34
N LEU A 52 3.27 -0.23 9.84
CA LEU A 52 4.52 0.15 10.49
C LEU A 52 5.58 0.70 9.51
N PHE A 53 5.71 0.08 8.33
CA PHE A 53 6.80 0.37 7.39
C PHE A 53 6.41 1.22 6.19
N LYS A 54 5.12 1.35 5.90
CA LYS A 54 4.63 2.26 4.86
C LYS A 54 4.84 3.67 5.36
N LYS A 55 5.86 4.34 4.83
CA LYS A 55 5.92 5.81 4.87
C LYS A 55 4.57 6.33 4.37
N ALA A 56 3.93 7.20 5.14
CA ALA A 56 2.77 7.95 4.67
C ALA A 56 3.10 8.56 3.30
N GLN A 57 2.52 8.00 2.23
CA GLN A 57 2.78 8.47 0.86
C GLN A 57 2.21 9.88 0.66
N ALA A 58 1.16 10.20 1.41
CA ALA A 58 0.70 11.57 1.56
C ALA A 58 1.55 12.26 2.64
N ASN A 59 2.38 13.20 2.22
CA ASN A 59 2.83 14.24 3.14
C ASN A 59 1.56 14.96 3.62
N ASP A 60 1.42 15.23 4.92
CA ASP A 60 0.27 15.99 5.44
C ASP A 60 0.06 17.31 4.69
N ARG A 61 1.14 17.88 4.17
CA ARG A 61 1.14 19.10 3.34
C ARG A 61 0.52 18.89 1.96
N THR A 62 0.52 17.69 1.40
CA THR A 62 -0.09 17.39 0.09
C THR A 62 -1.57 17.77 0.07
N ARG A 63 -2.31 17.46 1.14
CA ARG A 63 -3.73 17.83 1.26
C ARG A 63 -3.92 19.35 1.32
N ILE A 64 -3.04 20.05 2.04
CA ILE A 64 -3.07 21.52 2.14
C ILE A 64 -2.77 22.17 0.78
N ILE A 65 -1.79 21.65 0.04
CA ILE A 65 -1.41 22.15 -1.29
C ILE A 65 -2.57 21.97 -2.27
N MET A 66 -3.24 20.80 -2.27
CA MET A 66 -4.40 20.57 -3.14
C MET A 66 -5.54 21.56 -2.89
N GLN A 67 -5.83 21.89 -1.63
CA GLN A 67 -6.85 22.89 -1.28
C GLN A 67 -6.48 24.30 -1.73
N LEU A 68 -5.19 24.65 -1.66
CA LEU A 68 -4.68 25.94 -2.15
C LEU A 68 -4.77 26.02 -3.68
N ASP A 69 -4.43 24.93 -4.38
CA ASP A 69 -4.55 24.83 -5.84
C ASP A 69 -6.02 24.96 -6.28
N GLU A 70 -6.95 24.26 -5.63
CA GLU A 70 -8.38 24.37 -5.94
C GLU A 70 -8.91 25.80 -5.77
N ARG A 71 -8.49 26.49 -4.70
CA ARG A 71 -8.86 27.91 -4.49
C ARG A 71 -8.30 28.81 -5.59
N ARG A 72 -7.06 28.58 -6.01
CA ARG A 72 -6.44 29.33 -7.11
C ARG A 72 -7.20 29.11 -8.41
N ASP A 73 -7.50 27.87 -8.75
CA ASP A 73 -8.15 27.52 -10.01
C ASP A 73 -9.56 28.11 -10.08
N ASN A 74 -10.30 28.08 -8.97
CA ASN A 74 -11.60 28.75 -8.86
C ASN A 74 -11.51 30.27 -9.05
N ALA A 75 -10.48 30.92 -8.50
CA ALA A 75 -10.27 32.36 -8.69
C ALA A 75 -9.92 32.70 -10.14
N ILE A 76 -9.05 31.93 -10.79
CA ILE A 76 -8.67 32.12 -12.20
C ILE A 76 -9.90 31.91 -13.10
N ASN A 77 -10.67 30.84 -12.88
CA ASN A 77 -11.89 30.58 -13.64
C ASN A 77 -12.92 31.70 -13.45
N GLY A 78 -13.06 32.23 -12.23
CA GLY A 78 -13.93 33.37 -11.96
C GLY A 78 -13.52 34.63 -12.71
N ILE A 79 -12.22 34.92 -12.80
CA ILE A 79 -11.69 36.05 -13.58
C ILE A 79 -11.89 35.82 -15.09
N ALA A 80 -11.60 34.62 -15.58
CA ALA A 80 -11.73 34.29 -16.99
C ALA A 80 -13.20 34.29 -17.47
N ALA A 81 -14.15 33.93 -16.61
CA ALA A 81 -15.58 34.01 -16.91
C ALA A 81 -16.15 35.43 -16.88
N PHE A 82 -15.43 36.38 -16.26
CA PHE A 82 -15.83 37.79 -16.16
C PHE A 82 -15.33 38.64 -17.34
N LEU A 83 -14.27 38.22 -18.02
CA LEU A 83 -13.69 38.87 -19.22
C LEU A 83 -14.37 38.38 -20.51
#